data_AF-A0A4Y2HHP5-F1
#
_entry.id   AF-A0A4Y2HHP5-F1
#
_cell.length_a   1.000
_cell.length_b   1.000
_cell.length_c   1.000
_cell.angle_alpha   90.00
_cell.angle_beta   90.00
_cell.angle_gamma   90.00
#
_symmetry.space_group_name_H-M   'P 1'
#
loop_
_entity.id
_entity.type
_entity.pdbx_description
1 polymer ?
#
loop_
_entity_poly.entity_id
_entity_poly.type
_entity_poly.pdbx_seq_one_letter_code
_entity_poly.pdbx_strand_id
1 'polypeptide(L)'
;MAVLLNNGNELPSITVAHTVYMKETYHNLKHLLEMINYSKYGWQICAHLKVVSLLMGLQLGYTKYCCFLCLWDSRAIALLYIKRDWPQRTSFKPGEINVENTPLAEPNKIIIPSLHIKLGLVENLVKAMNKNGPAFKYLHEKFPRLSVAKIKEGVFVGPQIKQLFRYPKFEKLLRSKEKRFGMRSIKCQQTS
;
A
#
# COMPACT_ATOMS: atom_id res chain seq x y z
N MET A 1 0.92 -9.78 15.34
CA MET A 1 -0.37 -10.52 15.38
C MET A 1 -0.67 -11.02 13.98
N ALA A 2 -1.14 -12.26 13.85
CA ALA A 2 -1.63 -12.85 12.61
C ALA A 2 -3.03 -13.42 12.86
N VAL A 3 -3.93 -13.18 11.91
CA VAL A 3 -5.35 -13.45 12.06
C VAL A 3 -5.88 -14.06 10.76
N LEU A 4 -6.71 -15.08 10.87
CA LEU A 4 -7.52 -15.61 9.78
C LEU A 4 -8.80 -14.80 9.65
N LEU A 5 -9.05 -14.34 8.44
CA LEU A 5 -10.25 -13.59 8.07
C LEU A 5 -11.13 -14.50 7.23
N ASN A 6 -12.43 -14.51 7.52
CA ASN A 6 -13.39 -15.17 6.64
C ASN A 6 -13.63 -14.30 5.40
N ASN A 7 -13.65 -14.94 4.24
CA ASN A 7 -14.05 -14.27 3.01
C ASN A 7 -15.52 -13.84 3.13
N GLY A 8 -15.82 -12.60 2.76
CA GLY A 8 -17.16 -12.02 2.95
C GLY A 8 -17.42 -11.45 4.35
N ASN A 9 -16.49 -11.65 5.31
CA ASN A 9 -16.58 -11.09 6.67
C ASN A 9 -17.87 -11.48 7.42
N GLU A 10 -18.42 -12.67 7.12
CA GLU A 10 -19.64 -13.20 7.76
C GLU A 10 -19.34 -13.89 9.11
N LEU A 11 -18.10 -14.36 9.28
CA LEU A 11 -17.64 -15.05 10.48
C LEU A 11 -16.59 -14.19 11.20
N PRO A 12 -16.49 -14.30 12.53
CA PRO A 12 -15.48 -13.57 13.29
C PRO A 12 -14.07 -13.98 12.87
N SER A 13 -13.15 -13.04 12.98
CA SER A 13 -11.74 -13.29 12.70
C SER A 13 -11.10 -14.15 13.79
N ILE A 14 -10.27 -15.12 13.40
CA ILE A 14 -9.61 -16.04 14.34
C ILE A 14 -8.13 -15.68 14.45
N THR A 15 -7.67 -15.30 15.64
CA THR A 15 -6.25 -15.06 15.88
C THR A 15 -5.49 -16.38 15.86
N VAL A 16 -4.54 -16.52 14.93
CA VAL A 16 -3.69 -17.72 14.82
C VAL A 16 -2.31 -17.54 15.46
N ALA A 17 -1.86 -16.30 15.61
CA ALA A 17 -0.65 -16.01 16.36
C ALA A 17 -0.66 -14.60 16.94
N HIS A 18 -0.17 -14.46 18.17
CA HIS A 18 0.04 -13.17 18.80
C HIS A 18 1.35 -13.18 19.58
N THR A 19 2.11 -12.10 19.47
CA THR A 19 3.37 -11.91 20.17
C THR A 19 3.64 -10.42 20.30
N VAL A 20 4.12 -10.00 21.47
CA VAL A 20 4.48 -8.61 21.77
C VAL A 20 5.99 -8.39 21.76
N TYR A 21 6.78 -9.46 21.83
CA TYR A 21 8.24 -9.39 21.96
C TYR A 21 8.98 -9.62 20.64
N MET A 22 8.32 -10.17 19.61
CA MET A 22 8.96 -10.47 18.34
C MET A 22 8.88 -9.28 17.38
N LYS A 23 10.02 -8.95 16.78
CA LYS A 23 10.11 -7.96 15.70
C LYS A 23 9.69 -8.59 14.36
N GLU A 24 9.18 -7.76 13.46
CA GLU A 24 8.93 -8.14 12.06
C GLU A 24 10.26 -8.33 11.32
N THR A 25 10.75 -9.56 11.29
CA THR A 25 11.96 -9.97 10.56
C THR A 25 11.64 -11.16 9.67
N TYR A 26 12.45 -11.38 8.64
CA TYR A 26 12.31 -12.53 7.74
C TYR A 26 12.25 -13.86 8.51
N HIS A 27 13.20 -14.08 9.44
CA HIS A 27 13.28 -15.29 10.24
C HIS A 27 12.04 -15.52 11.11
N ASN A 28 11.54 -14.46 11.76
CA ASN A 28 10.35 -14.57 12.62
C ASN A 28 9.09 -14.85 11.81
N LEU A 29 8.97 -14.27 10.60
CA LEU A 29 7.85 -14.55 9.69
C LEU A 29 7.92 -15.98 9.14
N LYS A 30 9.12 -16.47 8.81
CA LYS A 30 9.33 -17.86 8.40
C LYS A 30 8.86 -18.83 9.50
N HIS A 31 9.33 -18.63 10.72
CA HIS A 31 8.92 -19.43 11.88
C HIS A 31 7.41 -19.36 12.13
N LEU A 32 6.81 -18.17 11.99
CA LEU A 32 5.36 -18.00 12.10
C LEU A 32 4.59 -18.82 11.05
N LEU A 33 5.02 -18.79 9.79
CA LEU A 33 4.38 -19.54 8.70
C LEU A 33 4.50 -21.06 8.89
N GLU A 34 5.62 -21.52 9.44
CA GLU A 34 5.82 -22.91 9.83
C GLU A 34 4.85 -23.32 10.94
N MET A 35 4.72 -22.52 12.01
CA MET A 35 3.81 -22.82 13.13
C MET A 35 2.34 -22.94 12.70
N ILE A 36 1.89 -22.12 11.75
CA ILE A 36 0.51 -22.17 11.25
C ILE A 36 0.31 -23.18 10.10
N ASN A 37 1.34 -23.97 9.78
CA ASN A 37 1.34 -24.93 8.67
C ASN A 37 0.91 -24.28 7.34
N TYR A 38 1.43 -23.09 7.03
CA TYR A 38 1.05 -22.33 5.84
C TYR A 38 1.19 -23.13 4.54
N SER A 39 2.26 -23.93 4.43
CA SER A 39 2.55 -24.77 3.26
C SER A 39 1.43 -25.79 2.98
N LYS A 40 0.71 -26.24 4.00
CA LYS A 40 -0.40 -27.19 3.86
C LYS A 40 -1.68 -26.51 3.35
N TYR A 41 -1.97 -25.31 3.85
CA TYR A 41 -3.26 -24.65 3.60
C TYR A 41 -3.22 -23.65 2.45
N GLY A 42 -2.06 -23.07 2.13
CA GLY A 42 -1.86 -22.18 0.99
C GLY A 42 -2.77 -20.95 1.00
N TRP A 43 -3.05 -20.40 2.20
CA TRP A 43 -3.93 -19.24 2.37
C TRP A 43 -3.43 -18.01 1.61
N GLN A 44 -4.36 -17.12 1.27
CA GLN A 44 -3.99 -15.79 0.79
C GLN A 44 -3.49 -14.93 1.97
N ILE A 45 -2.47 -14.12 1.74
CA ILE A 45 -1.85 -13.28 2.75
C ILE A 45 -2.16 -11.82 2.46
N CYS A 46 -2.83 -11.15 3.39
CA CYS A 46 -3.01 -9.69 3.38
C CYS A 46 -2.15 -9.08 4.48
N ALA A 47 -1.15 -8.27 4.10
CA ALA A 47 -0.24 -7.66 5.07
C ALA A 47 0.27 -6.29 4.59
N HIS A 48 0.75 -5.47 5.52
CA HIS A 48 1.38 -4.20 5.18
C HIS A 48 2.61 -4.39 4.28
N LEU A 49 2.95 -3.39 3.46
CA LEU A 49 4.04 -3.47 2.47
C LEU A 49 5.37 -3.94 3.04
N LYS A 50 5.73 -3.52 4.26
CA LYS A 50 6.95 -4.00 4.93
C LYS A 50 6.97 -5.52 5.14
N VAL A 51 5.85 -6.09 5.60
CA VAL A 51 5.71 -7.54 5.81
C VAL A 51 5.70 -8.25 4.46
N VAL A 52 5.02 -7.70 3.45
CA VAL A 52 5.04 -8.22 2.08
C VAL A 52 6.46 -8.24 1.52
N SER A 53 7.26 -7.19 1.70
CA SER A 53 8.66 -7.16 1.28
C SER A 53 9.47 -8.29 1.94
N LEU A 54 9.29 -8.51 3.24
CA LEU A 54 9.94 -9.62 3.95
C LEU A 54 9.48 -10.99 3.42
N LEU A 55 8.18 -11.18 3.19
CA LEU A 55 7.63 -12.42 2.63
C LEU A 55 8.15 -12.70 1.22
N MET A 56 8.39 -11.66 0.42
CA MET A 56 8.98 -11.76 -0.91
C MET A 56 10.51 -11.79 -0.89
N GLY A 57 11.13 -11.82 0.30
CA GLY A 57 12.58 -11.89 0.48
C GLY A 57 13.34 -10.63 0.07
N LEU A 58 12.66 -9.49 -0.06
CA LEU A 58 13.27 -8.22 -0.47
C LEU A 58 14.01 -7.56 0.68
N GLN A 59 15.12 -6.89 0.36
CA GLN A 59 15.81 -6.02 1.32
C GLN A 59 14.88 -4.87 1.73
N LEU A 60 14.85 -4.60 3.03
CA LEU A 60 14.15 -3.45 3.58
C LEU A 60 14.99 -2.17 3.45
N GLY A 61 14.30 -1.03 3.40
CA GLY A 61 14.92 0.30 3.30
C GLY A 61 14.70 0.96 1.94
N TYR A 62 15.43 2.06 1.70
CA TYR A 62 15.35 2.84 0.46
C TYR A 62 16.28 2.28 -0.62
N THR A 63 16.04 1.02 -0.98
CA THR A 63 16.84 0.32 -1.99
C THR A 63 16.28 0.52 -3.40
N LYS A 64 17.13 0.26 -4.39
CA LYS A 64 16.73 0.19 -5.80
C LYS A 64 15.80 -1.02 -5.97
N TYR A 65 14.77 -0.94 -6.81
CA TYR A 65 13.88 -2.08 -7.11
C TYR A 65 13.12 -2.66 -5.90
N CYS A 66 12.65 -1.80 -4.98
CA CYS A 66 11.94 -2.21 -3.77
C CYS A 66 10.52 -2.78 -4.00
N CYS A 67 9.99 -2.69 -5.23
CA CYS A 67 8.66 -3.21 -5.56
C CYS A 67 8.70 -4.71 -5.86
N PHE A 68 7.77 -5.48 -5.28
CA PHE A 68 7.63 -6.91 -5.55
C PHE A 68 6.85 -7.20 -6.85
N LEU A 69 6.10 -6.24 -7.39
CA LEU A 69 5.34 -6.42 -8.63
C LEU A 69 6.14 -6.03 -9.88
N CYS A 70 7.03 -5.04 -9.77
CA CYS A 70 7.73 -4.48 -10.92
C CYS A 70 9.15 -4.03 -10.55
N LEU A 71 9.98 -3.84 -11.58
CA LEU A 71 11.36 -3.38 -11.47
C LEU A 71 11.43 -1.85 -11.39
N TRP A 72 10.65 -1.26 -10.47
CA TRP A 72 10.64 0.19 -10.27
C TRP A 72 11.99 0.68 -9.74
N ASP A 73 12.67 1.50 -10.53
CA ASP A 73 13.92 2.12 -10.13
C ASP A 73 13.65 3.37 -9.28
N SER A 74 13.68 3.21 -7.95
CA SER A 74 13.51 4.30 -6.99
C SER A 74 14.59 5.39 -7.10
N ARG A 75 15.72 5.13 -7.76
CA ARG A 75 16.82 6.07 -7.96
C ARG A 75 16.74 6.82 -9.29
N ALA A 76 15.82 6.43 -10.18
CA ALA A 76 15.62 7.10 -11.46
C ALA A 76 14.81 8.41 -11.31
N ILE A 77 15.38 9.39 -10.61
CA ILE A 77 14.73 10.67 -10.27
C ILE A 77 14.18 11.38 -11.51
N ALA A 78 14.97 11.41 -12.60
CA ALA A 78 14.56 12.02 -13.86
C ALA A 78 13.30 11.37 -14.49
N LEU A 79 13.05 10.09 -14.20
CA LEU A 79 11.94 9.33 -14.77
C LEU A 79 10.73 9.21 -13.82
N LEU A 80 10.84 9.65 -12.56
CA LEU A 80 9.89 9.40 -11.48
C LEU A 80 8.43 9.72 -11.84
N TYR A 81 8.20 10.80 -12.58
CA TYR A 81 6.85 11.25 -12.98
C TYR A 81 6.57 11.13 -14.49
N ILE A 82 7.53 10.60 -15.24
CA ILE A 82 7.46 10.44 -16.69
C ILE A 82 7.14 8.98 -17.01
N LYS A 83 7.92 8.05 -16.44
CA LYS A 83 7.79 6.63 -16.68
C LYS A 83 6.77 6.02 -15.72
N ARG A 84 5.65 5.59 -16.31
CA ARG A 84 4.54 4.96 -15.58
C ARG A 84 4.70 3.44 -15.54
N ASP A 85 5.07 2.87 -16.67
CA ASP A 85 5.15 1.43 -16.84
C ASP A 85 6.60 0.96 -16.62
N TRP A 86 6.76 0.13 -15.60
CA TRP A 86 8.03 -0.53 -15.28
C TRP A 86 7.92 -2.00 -15.61
N PRO A 87 9.02 -2.65 -16.06
CA PRO A 87 8.99 -4.08 -16.35
C PRO A 87 8.46 -4.87 -15.16
N GLN A 88 7.61 -5.85 -15.43
CA GLN A 88 7.09 -6.72 -14.38
C GLN A 88 8.25 -7.51 -13.75
N ARG A 89 8.20 -7.70 -12.43
CA ARG A 89 9.15 -8.55 -11.73
C ARG A 89 8.72 -10.01 -11.94
N THR A 90 9.61 -10.80 -12.54
CA THR A 90 9.38 -12.22 -12.82
C THR A 90 10.28 -13.15 -12.00
N SER A 91 11.41 -12.64 -11.50
CA SER A 91 12.38 -13.39 -10.68
C SER A 91 12.43 -12.87 -9.25
N PHE A 92 12.54 -13.82 -8.31
CA PHE A 92 12.82 -13.60 -6.90
C PHE A 92 14.01 -14.47 -6.44
N LYS A 93 15.04 -14.62 -7.29
CA LYS A 93 16.25 -15.35 -6.91
C LYS A 93 17.10 -14.50 -5.94
N PRO A 94 17.52 -15.04 -4.78
CA PRO A 94 18.43 -14.34 -3.88
C PRO A 94 19.70 -13.86 -4.59
N GLY A 95 20.13 -12.64 -4.29
CA GLY A 95 21.27 -11.97 -4.93
C GLY A 95 20.91 -11.16 -6.18
N GLU A 96 19.73 -11.37 -6.77
CA GLU A 96 19.25 -10.57 -7.90
C GLU A 96 18.36 -9.42 -7.42
N ILE A 97 18.57 -8.22 -7.97
CA ILE A 97 17.56 -7.15 -8.05
C ILE A 97 16.78 -6.95 -6.73
N ASN A 98 17.51 -6.64 -5.65
CA ASN A 98 17.00 -6.37 -4.30
C ASN A 98 16.40 -7.56 -3.53
N VAL A 99 16.61 -8.79 -4.01
CA VAL A 99 16.19 -10.00 -3.31
C VAL A 99 17.36 -10.50 -2.46
N GLU A 100 17.16 -10.55 -1.15
CA GLU A 100 18.14 -11.01 -0.18
C GLU A 100 17.87 -12.46 0.24
N ASN A 101 16.60 -12.82 0.39
CA ASN A 101 16.17 -14.11 0.87
C ASN A 101 15.22 -14.78 -0.11
N THR A 102 15.07 -16.10 -0.01
CA THR A 102 14.07 -16.84 -0.78
C THR A 102 12.67 -16.39 -0.37
N PRO A 103 11.71 -16.22 -1.30
CA PRO A 103 10.33 -15.93 -0.96
C PRO A 103 9.73 -17.00 -0.04
N LEU A 104 9.00 -16.55 0.98
CA LEU A 104 8.27 -17.39 1.93
C LEU A 104 6.83 -17.68 1.47
N ALA A 105 6.34 -16.94 0.48
CA ALA A 105 5.01 -17.10 -0.10
C ALA A 105 5.07 -16.84 -1.61
N GLU A 106 4.11 -17.39 -2.34
CA GLU A 106 3.97 -17.11 -3.76
C GLU A 106 3.42 -15.69 -4.00
N PRO A 107 3.90 -14.95 -5.01
CA PRO A 107 3.41 -13.59 -5.30
C PRO A 107 1.90 -13.51 -5.56
N ASN A 108 1.30 -14.53 -6.19
CA ASN A 108 -0.12 -14.64 -6.48
C ASN A 108 -1.00 -14.84 -5.21
N LYS A 109 -0.40 -15.21 -4.07
CA LYS A 109 -1.09 -15.36 -2.78
C LYS A 109 -1.11 -14.05 -1.99
N ILE A 110 -0.35 -13.04 -2.40
CA ILE A 110 -0.29 -11.76 -1.71
C ILE A 110 -1.47 -10.88 -2.15
N ILE A 111 -2.33 -10.54 -1.19
CA ILE A 111 -3.36 -9.51 -1.33
C ILE A 111 -2.77 -8.20 -0.86
N ILE A 112 -2.84 -7.18 -1.71
CA ILE A 112 -2.39 -5.84 -1.36
C ILE A 112 -3.50 -5.15 -0.56
N PRO A 113 -3.26 -4.77 0.71
CA PRO A 113 -4.26 -4.05 1.48
C PRO A 113 -4.48 -2.66 0.88
N SER A 114 -5.56 -2.52 0.12
CA SER A 114 -5.91 -1.29 -0.59
C SER A 114 -5.98 -0.08 0.35
N LEU A 115 -6.39 -0.25 1.60
CA LEU A 115 -6.61 0.87 2.52
C LEU A 115 -5.32 1.64 2.84
N HIS A 116 -4.24 0.95 3.20
CA HIS A 116 -2.97 1.60 3.55
C HIS A 116 -2.34 2.33 2.37
N ILE A 117 -2.45 1.76 1.17
CA ILE A 117 -1.97 2.41 -0.05
C ILE A 117 -2.83 3.63 -0.38
N LYS A 118 -4.16 3.53 -0.28
CA LYS A 118 -5.05 4.67 -0.47
C LYS A 118 -4.74 5.81 0.50
N LEU A 119 -4.48 5.52 1.78
CA LEU A 119 -4.11 6.52 2.77
C LEU A 119 -2.85 7.29 2.35
N GLY A 120 -1.75 6.57 2.05
CA GLY A 120 -0.50 7.21 1.62
C GLY A 120 -0.61 7.96 0.29
N LEU A 121 -1.41 7.46 -0.66
CA LEU A 121 -1.66 8.16 -1.92
C LEU A 121 -2.44 9.46 -1.72
N VAL A 122 -3.45 9.47 -0.86
CA VAL A 122 -4.21 10.69 -0.53
C VAL A 122 -3.33 11.68 0.21
N GLU A 123 -2.51 11.21 1.14
CA GLU A 123 -1.55 12.04 1.86
C GLU A 123 -0.63 12.79 0.88
N ASN A 124 0.01 12.04 -0.02
CA ASN A 124 0.91 12.60 -1.03
C ASN A 124 0.20 13.53 -2.02
N LEU A 125 -1.03 13.17 -2.46
CA LEU A 125 -1.84 14.02 -3.33
C LEU A 125 -2.12 15.37 -2.66
N VAL A 126 -2.51 15.36 -1.39
CA VAL A 126 -2.87 16.56 -0.66
C VAL A 126 -1.63 17.40 -0.34
N LYS A 127 -0.50 16.76 0.01
CA LYS A 127 0.79 17.44 0.18
C LYS A 127 1.24 18.17 -1.08
N ALA A 128 1.09 17.56 -2.26
CA ALA A 128 1.45 18.14 -3.55
C ALA A 128 0.42 19.15 -4.12
N MET A 129 -0.77 19.24 -3.52
CA MET A 129 -1.86 20.11 -3.99
C MET A 129 -1.56 21.59 -3.75
N ASN A 130 -2.02 22.46 -4.67
CA ASN A 130 -1.99 23.90 -4.44
C ASN A 130 -2.91 24.27 -3.26
N LYS A 131 -2.31 24.77 -2.16
CA LYS A 131 -3.03 25.12 -0.91
C LYS A 131 -4.01 26.28 -1.08
N ASN A 132 -3.85 27.11 -2.12
CA ASN A 132 -4.77 28.18 -2.47
C ASN A 132 -5.72 27.77 -3.62
N GLY A 133 -5.64 26.51 -4.06
CA GLY A 133 -6.41 25.97 -5.18
C GLY A 133 -7.84 25.57 -4.79
N PRO A 134 -8.73 25.44 -5.80
CA PRO A 134 -10.13 25.09 -5.56
C PRO A 134 -10.31 23.69 -4.96
N ALA A 135 -9.44 22.73 -5.29
CA ALA A 135 -9.45 21.40 -4.69
C ALA A 135 -9.14 21.44 -3.19
N PHE A 136 -8.19 22.28 -2.75
CA PHE A 136 -7.82 22.39 -1.33
C PHE A 136 -8.92 23.10 -0.53
N LYS A 137 -9.51 24.16 -1.11
CA LYS A 137 -10.69 24.83 -0.54
C LYS A 137 -11.86 23.85 -0.35
N TYR A 138 -12.11 23.00 -1.33
CA TYR A 138 -13.13 21.96 -1.23
C TYR A 138 -12.89 20.97 -0.08
N LEU A 139 -11.63 20.60 0.21
CA LEU A 139 -11.32 19.73 1.35
C LEU A 139 -11.73 20.38 2.68
N HIS A 140 -11.48 21.68 2.85
CA HIS A 140 -11.92 22.44 4.02
C HIS A 140 -13.44 22.48 4.17
N GLU A 141 -14.14 22.78 3.07
CA GLU A 141 -15.61 22.82 3.05
C GLU A 141 -16.23 21.44 3.30
N LYS A 142 -15.61 20.38 2.77
CA LYS A 142 -16.12 19.01 2.88
C LYS A 142 -15.91 18.43 4.28
N PHE A 143 -14.82 18.80 4.94
CA PHE A 143 -14.43 18.28 6.24
C PHE A 143 -14.21 19.41 7.25
N PRO A 144 -15.25 20.17 7.62
CA PRO A 144 -15.12 21.33 8.52
C PRO A 144 -14.68 20.95 9.93
N ARG A 145 -14.85 19.68 10.32
CA ARG A 145 -14.39 19.14 11.62
C ARG A 145 -12.89 18.79 11.64
N LEU A 146 -12.22 18.76 10.49
CA LEU A 146 -10.78 18.56 10.43
C LEU A 146 -10.06 19.89 10.60
N SER A 147 -8.99 19.89 11.39
CA SER A 147 -8.13 21.07 11.51
C SER A 147 -7.40 21.34 10.20
N VAL A 148 -7.03 22.61 9.99
CA VAL A 148 -6.23 23.02 8.84
C VAL A 148 -4.92 22.24 8.75
N ALA A 149 -4.28 21.97 9.88
CA ALA A 149 -3.06 21.16 9.94
C ALA A 149 -3.27 19.73 9.43
N LYS A 150 -4.35 19.05 9.87
CA LYS A 150 -4.68 17.69 9.41
C LYS A 150 -4.94 17.65 7.91
N ILE A 151 -5.66 18.65 7.38
CA ILE A 151 -5.91 18.75 5.93
C ILE A 151 -4.60 19.03 5.19
N LYS A 152 -3.74 19.95 5.65
CA LYS A 152 -2.46 20.27 5.00
C LYS A 152 -1.55 19.04 4.89
N GLU A 153 -1.48 18.25 5.96
CA GLU A 153 -0.70 17.01 6.04
C GLU A 153 -1.36 15.83 5.33
N GLY A 154 -2.60 15.98 4.86
CA GLY A 154 -3.30 14.89 4.16
C GLY A 154 -3.73 13.74 5.09
N VAL A 155 -3.96 14.03 6.37
CA VAL A 155 -4.35 13.04 7.38
C VAL A 155 -5.86 12.82 7.34
N PHE A 156 -6.26 11.73 6.68
CA PHE A 156 -7.66 11.30 6.57
C PHE A 156 -7.84 9.86 7.09
N VAL A 157 -9.06 9.52 7.50
CA VAL A 157 -9.44 8.13 7.80
C VAL A 157 -10.15 7.48 6.61
N GLY A 158 -10.22 6.15 6.60
CA GLY A 158 -10.85 5.36 5.53
C GLY A 158 -12.24 5.89 5.11
N PRO A 159 -13.18 6.15 6.04
CA PRO A 159 -14.49 6.72 5.70
C PRO A 159 -14.43 8.09 4.99
N GLN A 160 -13.50 8.97 5.39
CA GLN A 160 -13.33 10.28 4.77
C GLN A 160 -12.80 10.15 3.34
N ILE A 161 -11.85 9.24 3.11
CA ILE A 161 -11.34 8.93 1.76
C ILE A 161 -12.47 8.38 0.89
N LYS A 162 -13.25 7.41 1.40
CA LYS A 162 -14.42 6.90 0.66
C LYS A 162 -15.37 8.03 0.29
N GLN A 163 -15.67 8.94 1.23
CA GLN A 163 -16.54 10.09 0.97
C GLN A 163 -15.95 11.08 -0.04
N LEU A 164 -14.63 11.29 -0.01
CA LEU A 164 -13.92 12.20 -0.91
C LEU A 164 -14.00 11.72 -2.38
N PHE A 165 -13.82 10.43 -2.61
CA PHE A 165 -13.84 9.84 -3.95
C PHE A 165 -15.20 9.28 -4.39
N ARG A 166 -16.22 9.31 -3.51
CA ARG A 166 -17.59 8.88 -3.85
C ARG A 166 -18.20 9.67 -5.00
N TYR A 167 -17.83 10.95 -5.16
CA TYR A 167 -18.40 11.83 -6.17
C TYR A 167 -17.31 12.42 -7.08
N PRO A 168 -17.57 12.54 -8.40
CA PRO A 168 -16.59 13.07 -9.36
C PRO A 168 -16.30 14.57 -9.19
N LYS A 169 -17.00 15.27 -8.27
CA LYS A 169 -16.80 16.70 -8.01
C LYS A 169 -15.36 17.00 -7.60
N PHE A 170 -14.78 16.23 -6.68
CA PHE A 170 -13.40 16.46 -6.23
C PHE A 170 -12.39 16.26 -7.37
N GLU A 171 -12.57 15.21 -8.16
CA GLU A 171 -11.78 14.91 -9.35
C GLU A 171 -11.77 16.04 -10.38
N LYS A 172 -12.92 16.68 -10.60
CA LYS A 172 -13.02 17.83 -11.51
C LYS A 172 -12.25 19.06 -11.03
N LEU A 173 -12.07 19.22 -9.72
CA LEU A 173 -11.37 20.35 -9.11
C LEU A 173 -9.84 20.20 -9.14
N LEU A 174 -9.32 18.98 -9.36
CA LEU A 174 -7.89 18.74 -9.48
C LEU A 174 -7.35 19.33 -10.80
N ARG A 175 -6.21 20.01 -10.75
CA ARG A 175 -5.49 20.51 -11.92
C ARG A 175 -4.83 19.37 -12.68
N SER A 176 -4.45 19.59 -13.94
CA SER A 176 -3.84 18.57 -14.81
C SER A 176 -2.60 17.88 -14.22
N LYS A 177 -1.78 18.62 -13.46
CA LYS A 177 -0.62 18.06 -12.72
C LYS A 177 -1.05 17.20 -11.53
N GLU A 178 -2.07 17.62 -10.79
CA GLU A 178 -2.62 16.91 -9.62
C GLU A 178 -3.39 15.64 -10.04
N LYS A 179 -4.12 15.69 -11.16
CA LYS A 179 -4.78 14.53 -11.78
C LYS A 179 -3.79 13.45 -12.19
N ARG A 180 -2.62 13.85 -12.70
CA ARG A 180 -1.54 12.96 -13.12
C ARG A 180 -0.93 12.19 -11.94
N PHE A 181 -0.96 12.78 -10.75
CA PHE A 181 -0.36 12.24 -9.54
C PHE A 181 -1.27 11.24 -8.78
N GLY A 182 -2.59 11.50 -8.74
CA GLY A 182 -3.47 10.81 -7.77
C GLY A 182 -4.49 9.80 -8.32
N MET A 183 -5.12 10.05 -9.47
CA MET A 183 -6.47 9.49 -9.66
C MET A 183 -6.59 8.07 -10.24
N ARG A 184 -5.64 7.60 -11.07
CA ARG A 184 -5.70 6.23 -11.57
C ARG A 184 -5.28 5.21 -10.51
N SER A 185 -4.22 5.50 -9.75
CA SER A 185 -3.74 4.64 -8.66
C SER A 185 -4.76 4.48 -7.53
N ILE A 186 -5.56 5.53 -7.25
CA ILE A 186 -6.63 5.48 -6.24
C ILE A 186 -7.88 4.73 -6.75
N LYS A 187 -8.22 4.84 -8.04
CA LYS A 187 -9.39 4.20 -8.66
C LYS A 187 -9.18 2.72 -8.99
N CYS A 188 -7.99 2.29 -9.43
CA CYS A 188 -7.70 0.87 -9.69
C CYS A 188 -7.92 -0.04 -8.47
N GLN A 189 -7.94 0.53 -7.27
CA GLN A 189 -8.19 -0.21 -6.04
C GLN A 189 -9.64 -0.09 -5.53
N GLN A 190 -10.55 0.56 -6.26
CA GLN A 190 -11.98 0.61 -5.91
C GLN A 190 -12.78 -0.56 -6.51
N THR A 191 -12.19 -1.26 -7.47
CA THR A 191 -12.79 -2.37 -8.22
C THR A 191 -12.25 -3.75 -7.82
N SER A 192 -11.51 -3.83 -6.71
CA SER A 192 -11.09 -5.09 -6.07
C SER A 192 -11.80 -5.25 -4.74
#